data_AF-A0A5K0XL27-F1
#
_entry.id   AF-A0A5K0XL27-F1
#
_cell.length_a   1.000
_cell.length_b   1.000
_cell.length_c   1.000
_cell.angle_alpha   90.00
_cell.angle_beta   90.00
_cell.angle_gamma   90.00
#
_symmetry.space_group_name_H-M   'P 1'
#
loop_
_entity.id
_entity.type
_entity.pdbx_description
1 polymer ?
#
loop_
_entity_poly.entity_id
_entity_poly.type
_entity_poly.pdbx_seq_one_letter_code
_entity_poly.pdbx_strand_id
1 'polypeptide(L)' 'IGSLGKEATEPGVQNVTVKNVVLTGTQNGLRIKSWARKSTGFVKSIMFDGATMNNVKYPIIIDQDYCPDRKNCPGQ' A
#
# COMPACT_ATOMS: atom_id res chain seq x y z
N ILE A 1 -0.40 -2.63 -2.83
CA ILE A 1 -0.99 -1.50 -3.58
C ILE A 1 -0.17 -0.25 -3.34
N GLY A 2 0.27 0.41 -4.41
CA GLY A 2 1.09 1.61 -4.36
C GLY A 2 2.59 1.41 -4.65
N SER A 3 3.43 2.43 -4.50
CA SER A 3 3.06 3.75 -3.93
C SER A 3 2.15 4.56 -4.84
N LEU A 4 1.18 5.26 -4.25
CA LEU A 4 0.39 6.33 -4.89
C LEU A 4 0.75 7.68 -4.25
N GLY A 5 0.39 8.77 -4.88
CA GLY A 5 0.69 10.12 -4.42
C GLY A 5 2.10 10.58 -4.79
N LYS A 6 2.81 9.88 -5.70
CA LYS A 6 4.14 10.33 -6.12
C LYS A 6 4.03 11.58 -6.99
N GLU A 7 3.09 11.54 -7.95
CA GLU A 7 2.77 12.65 -8.82
C GLU A 7 1.48 13.34 -8.34
N ALA A 8 1.38 14.66 -8.59
CA ALA A 8 0.18 15.41 -8.23
C ALA A 8 -1.06 14.94 -9.03
N THR A 9 -0.84 14.50 -10.26
CA THR A 9 -1.88 13.94 -11.14
C THR A 9 -1.45 12.55 -11.56
N GLU A 10 -2.16 11.53 -11.08
CA GLU A 10 -1.92 10.15 -11.46
C GLU A 10 -3.23 9.34 -11.42
N PRO A 11 -3.31 8.22 -12.17
CA PRO A 11 -4.44 7.31 -12.09
C PRO A 11 -4.61 6.70 -10.69
N GLY A 12 -5.85 6.46 -10.30
CA GLY A 12 -6.16 5.69 -9.09
C GLY A 12 -6.17 4.17 -9.32
N VAL A 13 -6.22 3.44 -8.21
CA VAL A 13 -6.37 1.98 -8.18
C VAL A 13 -7.75 1.65 -7.61
N GLN A 14 -8.51 0.82 -8.31
CA GLN A 14 -9.80 0.35 -7.81
C GLN A 14 -10.15 -1.07 -8.23
N ASN A 15 -11.08 -1.69 -7.49
CA ASN A 15 -11.63 -3.01 -7.78
C ASN A 15 -10.55 -4.11 -7.81
N VAL A 16 -9.68 -4.11 -6.81
CA VAL A 16 -8.63 -5.13 -6.65
C VAL A 16 -9.06 -6.11 -5.58
N THR A 17 -9.09 -7.39 -5.94
CA THR A 17 -9.29 -8.49 -5.00
C THR A 17 -8.03 -9.35 -4.95
N VAL A 18 -7.46 -9.51 -3.75
CA VAL A 18 -6.42 -10.52 -3.48
C VAL A 18 -7.08 -11.61 -2.65
N LYS A 19 -7.16 -12.83 -3.19
CA LYS A 19 -7.91 -13.92 -2.57
C LYS A 19 -7.08 -15.19 -2.43
N ASN A 20 -7.25 -15.91 -1.33
CA ASN A 20 -6.68 -17.25 -1.09
C ASN A 20 -5.15 -17.28 -1.25
N VAL A 21 -4.45 -16.37 -0.57
CA VAL A 21 -2.99 -16.25 -0.66
C VAL A 21 -2.30 -16.76 0.60
N VAL A 22 -1.12 -17.36 0.43
CA VAL A 22 -0.22 -17.70 1.54
C VAL A 22 1.04 -16.85 1.41
N LEU A 23 1.32 -16.02 2.41
CA LEU A 23 2.49 -15.15 2.47
C LEU A 23 3.41 -15.68 3.55
N THR A 24 4.61 -16.14 3.17
CA THR A 24 5.55 -16.79 4.08
C THR A 24 6.88 -16.03 4.15
N GLY A 25 7.35 -15.72 5.36
CA GLY A 25 8.67 -15.12 5.59
C GLY A 25 8.85 -13.70 5.04
N THR A 26 7.77 -13.02 4.64
CA THR A 26 7.86 -11.69 4.03
C THR A 26 8.00 -10.60 5.09
N GLN A 27 8.62 -9.47 4.72
CA GLN A 27 8.65 -8.31 5.60
C GLN A 27 7.24 -7.73 5.79
N ASN A 28 6.45 -7.61 4.71
CA ASN A 28 5.07 -7.15 4.77
C ASN A 28 4.18 -8.18 4.09
N GLY A 29 2.98 -8.39 4.62
CA GLY A 29 1.96 -9.19 3.95
C GLY A 29 1.19 -8.33 2.97
N LEU A 30 -0.01 -7.90 3.35
CA LEU A 30 -0.85 -7.01 2.56
C LEU A 30 -0.49 -5.56 2.88
N ARG A 31 -0.01 -4.83 1.87
CA ARG A 31 0.46 -3.44 2.03
C ARG A 31 -0.26 -2.49 1.09
N ILE A 32 -0.78 -1.39 1.64
CA ILE A 32 -1.18 -0.19 0.90
C ILE A 32 -0.23 0.94 1.30
N LYS A 33 0.36 1.63 0.33
CA LYS A 33 1.28 2.74 0.60
C LYS A 33 1.00 3.95 -0.29
N SER A 34 0.98 5.15 0.30
CA SER A 34 0.88 6.43 -0.42
C SER A 34 1.77 7.49 0.21
N TRP A 35 2.25 8.44 -0.59
CA TRP A 35 2.96 9.62 -0.12
C TRP A 35 1.99 10.59 0.58
N ALA A 36 2.44 11.30 1.61
CA ALA A 36 1.65 12.28 2.36
C ALA A 36 1.50 13.64 1.63
N ARG A 37 1.11 13.63 0.34
CA ARG A 37 0.81 14.85 -0.43
C ARG A 37 -0.55 14.79 -1.10
N LYS A 38 -1.03 15.97 -1.50
CA LYS A 38 -2.18 16.10 -2.39
C LYS A 38 -1.86 15.45 -3.73
N SER A 39 -2.74 14.55 -4.18
CA SER A 39 -2.69 13.89 -5.48
C SER A 39 -4.12 13.56 -5.93
N THR A 40 -4.34 13.44 -7.23
CA THR A 40 -5.61 12.89 -7.78
C THR A 40 -5.71 11.38 -7.64
N GLY A 41 -4.61 10.70 -7.29
CA GLY A 41 -4.58 9.26 -7.08
C GLY A 41 -5.51 8.84 -5.94
N PHE A 42 -6.16 7.70 -6.10
CA PHE A 42 -7.07 7.14 -5.10
C PHE A 42 -6.90 5.63 -4.98
N VAL A 43 -7.33 5.07 -3.85
CA VAL A 43 -7.46 3.62 -3.64
C VAL A 43 -8.89 3.33 -3.19
N LYS A 44 -9.65 2.57 -3.98
CA LYS A 44 -11.08 2.31 -3.71
C LYS A 44 -11.48 0.86 -4.00
N SER A 45 -12.42 0.31 -3.25
CA SER A 45 -12.94 -1.06 -3.48
C SER A 45 -11.83 -2.12 -3.52
N ILE A 46 -11.06 -2.20 -2.44
CA ILE A 46 -10.01 -3.21 -2.28
C ILE A 46 -10.52 -4.31 -1.35
N MET A 47 -10.38 -5.56 -1.79
CA MET A 47 -10.73 -6.73 -1.00
C MET A 47 -9.50 -7.62 -0.82
N PHE A 48 -9.21 -7.97 0.43
CA PHE A 48 -8.27 -9.03 0.76
C PHE A 48 -9.06 -10.13 1.48
N ASP A 49 -9.10 -11.34 0.92
CA ASP A 49 -9.95 -12.44 1.38
C ASP A 49 -9.16 -13.75 1.46
N GLY A 50 -9.23 -14.49 2.58
CA GLY A 50 -8.51 -15.76 2.73
C GLY A 50 -6.98 -15.63 2.64
N ALA A 51 -6.37 -14.70 3.38
CA ALA A 51 -4.91 -14.57 3.43
C ALA A 51 -4.30 -15.28 4.65
N THR A 52 -3.43 -16.26 4.41
CA THR A 52 -2.63 -16.94 5.44
C THR A 52 -1.25 -16.28 5.55
N MET A 53 -0.88 -15.87 6.76
CA MET A 53 0.37 -15.14 7.05
C MET A 53 1.30 -16.01 7.90
N ASN A 54 2.32 -16.60 7.28
CA ASN A 54 3.28 -17.48 7.94
C ASN A 54 4.60 -16.74 8.19
N ASN A 55 4.91 -16.42 9.44
CA ASN A 55 6.16 -15.71 9.77
C ASN A 55 6.34 -14.40 8.97
N VAL A 56 5.26 -13.63 8.81
CA VAL A 56 5.27 -12.32 8.14
C VAL A 56 5.50 -11.24 9.19
N LYS A 57 6.49 -10.37 8.99
CA LYS A 57 6.88 -9.37 10.00
C LYS A 57 5.79 -8.31 10.22
N TYR A 58 5.18 -7.81 9.15
CA TYR A 58 4.07 -6.85 9.18
C TYR A 58 2.89 -7.38 8.34
N PRO A 59 1.98 -8.17 8.91
CA PRO A 59 0.95 -8.89 8.16
C PRO A 59 0.04 -7.97 7.32
N ILE A 60 -0.41 -6.85 7.88
CA ILE A 60 -1.22 -5.85 7.18
C ILE A 60 -0.70 -4.47 7.57
N ILE A 61 -0.42 -3.62 6.58
CA ILE A 61 0.01 -2.23 6.81
C ILE A 61 -0.59 -1.28 5.77
N ILE A 62 -1.12 -0.17 6.26
CA ILE A 62 -1.56 0.96 5.46
C ILE A 62 -0.72 2.17 5.88
N ASP A 63 0.07 2.66 4.94
CA ASP A 63 1.11 3.66 5.18
C ASP A 63 0.83 4.87 4.27
N GLN A 64 0.20 5.91 4.81
CA GLN A 64 -0.10 7.13 4.06
C GLN A 64 0.98 8.20 4.16
N ASP A 65 2.11 7.89 4.80
CA ASP A 65 3.30 8.74 4.90
C ASP A 65 4.53 8.03 4.31
N TYR A 66 4.32 7.34 3.19
CA TYR A 66 5.38 6.57 2.56
C TYR A 66 6.44 7.49 1.98
N CYS A 67 7.63 7.48 2.59
CA CYS A 67 8.81 8.18 2.11
C CYS A 67 10.08 7.31 2.21
N PRO A 68 10.36 6.46 1.20
CA PRO A 68 11.37 5.40 1.30
C PRO A 68 12.80 5.95 1.42
N ASP A 69 13.11 7.04 0.72
CA ASP A 69 14.46 7.62 0.68
C ASP A 69 14.66 8.72 1.72
N ARG A 70 13.63 9.05 2.52
CA ARG A 70 13.61 10.20 3.44
C ARG A 70 14.05 11.52 2.80
N LYS A 71 13.81 11.66 1.49
CA LYS A 71 14.12 12.85 0.69
C LYS A 71 12.85 13.40 0.08
N ASN A 72 12.66 14.70 0.18
CA ASN A 72 11.51 15.42 -0.36
C ASN A 72 10.16 14.83 0.09
N CYS A 73 10.11 14.34 1.34
CA CYS A 73 8.89 13.82 1.94
C CYS A 73 7.91 14.96 2.13
N PRO A 74 6.70 14.89 1.55
CA PRO A 74 5.70 15.92 1.80
C PRO A 74 5.21 15.86 3.25
N GLY A 75 5.13 17.02 3.92
CA GLY A 75 4.71 17.11 5.32
C GLY A 75 5.84 16.99 6.36
N GLN A 76 7.10 16.89 5.91
CA GLN A 76 8.31 17.10 6.72
C GLN A 76 9.02 18.40 6.30
#